data_AF-A0A2P4NZX2-F1
#
_entry.id   AF-A0A2P4NZX2-F1
#
_cell.length_a   1.000
_cell.length_b   1.000
_cell.length_c   1.000
_cell.angle_alpha   90.00
_cell.angle_beta   90.00
_cell.angle_gamma   90.00
#
_symmetry.space_group_name_H-M   'P 1'
#
loop_
_entity.id
_entity.type
_entity.pdbx_description
1 polymer ?
#
loop_
_entity_poly.entity_id
_entity_poly.type
_entity_poly.pdbx_seq_one_letter_code
_entity_poly.pdbx_strand_id
1 'polypeptide(L)'
;MARAFSEDLKWRIIYLHHDGYSRIKIARLLHISKRTVDNILQIYVQWGTVINLWQKPPGRHKTLTQNEMKILRELIKDKVDWYLDELVGELEQQTGKLLHQVAYERNELLRSTFIAKVGRDYKPEQLIFMDEASKDERTLSRGYGYSLKNTFAIKKNVFVCGVRYTILPAFSLQGIIAELL
;
A
#
# COMPACT_ATOMS: atom_id res chain seq x y z
N MET A 1 -7.62 20.34 4.87
CA MET A 1 -7.90 20.71 3.46
C MET A 1 -8.90 21.84 3.44
N ALA A 2 -8.67 22.91 2.67
CA ALA A 2 -9.68 23.96 2.49
C ALA A 2 -10.90 23.36 1.77
N ARG A 3 -12.11 23.63 2.28
CA ARG A 3 -13.35 23.15 1.63
C ARG A 3 -13.51 23.84 0.29
N ALA A 4 -13.79 23.07 -0.76
CA ALA A 4 -14.17 23.62 -2.04
C ALA A 4 -15.50 24.39 -1.92
N PHE A 5 -15.65 25.46 -2.68
CA PHE A 5 -16.92 26.17 -2.79
C PHE A 5 -18.00 25.27 -3.41
N SER A 6 -19.24 25.40 -2.93
CA SER A 6 -20.39 24.69 -3.49
C SER A 6 -20.59 25.02 -4.97
N GLU A 7 -21.11 24.07 -5.73
CA GLU A 7 -21.37 24.24 -7.17
C GLU A 7 -22.33 25.40 -7.43
N ASP A 8 -23.37 25.53 -6.60
CA ASP A 8 -24.36 26.60 -6.67
C ASP A 8 -23.71 27.99 -6.59
N LEU A 9 -22.74 28.17 -5.68
CA LEU A 9 -22.05 29.45 -5.51
C LEU A 9 -21.23 29.80 -6.76
N LYS A 10 -20.61 28.79 -7.37
CA LYS A 10 -19.83 28.99 -8.59
C LYS A 10 -20.73 29.28 -9.80
N TRP A 11 -21.90 28.62 -9.91
CA TRP A 11 -22.92 28.96 -10.92
C TRP A 11 -23.49 30.37 -10.71
N ARG A 12 -23.71 30.78 -9.45
CA ARG A 12 -24.16 32.13 -9.12
C ARG A 12 -23.20 33.22 -9.61
N ILE A 13 -21.90 32.96 -9.54
CA ILE A 13 -20.87 33.86 -10.10
C ILE A 13 -21.04 34.03 -11.61
N ILE A 14 -21.32 32.93 -12.32
CA ILE A 14 -21.48 32.94 -13.79
C ILE A 14 -22.75 33.69 -14.19
N TYR A 15 -23.87 33.44 -13.51
CA TYR A 15 -25.12 34.18 -13.77
C TYR A 15 -24.94 35.68 -13.55
N LEU A 16 -24.34 36.10 -12.43
CA LEU A 16 -24.06 37.52 -12.18
C LEU A 16 -23.13 38.14 -13.22
N HIS A 17 -22.19 37.36 -13.77
CA HIS A 17 -21.33 37.84 -14.84
C HIS A 17 -22.09 38.02 -16.16
N HIS A 18 -23.00 37.09 -16.49
CA HIS A 18 -23.89 37.22 -17.64
C HIS A 18 -24.87 38.39 -17.50
N ASP A 19 -25.31 38.70 -16.28
CA ASP A 19 -26.14 39.87 -15.97
C ASP A 19 -25.37 41.21 -16.05
N GLY A 20 -24.08 41.18 -16.45
CA GLY A 20 -23.26 42.38 -16.67
C GLY A 20 -22.57 42.94 -15.44
N TYR A 21 -22.56 42.22 -14.31
CA TYR A 21 -21.84 42.68 -13.12
C TYR A 21 -20.32 42.56 -13.31
N SER A 22 -19.59 43.60 -12.88
CA SER A 22 -18.12 43.57 -12.90
C SER A 22 -17.58 42.56 -11.87
N ARG A 23 -16.42 41.96 -12.18
CA ARG A 23 -15.81 40.93 -11.33
C ARG A 23 -15.54 41.41 -9.90
N ILE A 24 -15.22 42.70 -9.74
CA ILE A 24 -15.03 43.35 -8.43
C ILE A 24 -16.36 43.45 -7.67
N LYS A 25 -17.45 43.78 -8.37
CA LYS A 25 -18.79 43.89 -7.77
C LYS A 25 -19.31 42.51 -7.34
N ILE A 26 -19.07 41.46 -8.14
CA ILE A 26 -19.41 40.07 -7.81
C ILE A 26 -18.64 39.59 -6.57
N ALA A 27 -17.33 39.83 -6.53
CA ALA A 27 -16.48 39.47 -5.39
C ALA A 27 -16.96 40.12 -4.08
N ARG A 28 -17.30 41.42 -4.13
CA ARG A 28 -17.83 42.16 -2.96
C ARG A 28 -19.21 41.65 -2.53
N LEU A 29 -20.09 41.34 -3.48
CA LEU A 29 -21.47 40.91 -3.22
C LEU A 29 -21.54 39.50 -2.60
N LEU A 30 -20.70 38.59 -3.06
CA LEU A 30 -20.67 37.21 -2.57
C LEU A 30 -19.68 36.99 -1.41
N HIS A 31 -18.95 38.04 -1.00
CA HIS A 31 -17.87 37.97 -0.01
C HIS A 31 -16.77 36.95 -0.36
N ILE A 32 -16.39 36.89 -1.64
CA ILE A 32 -15.37 35.98 -2.17
C ILE A 32 -14.19 36.79 -2.71
N SER A 33 -12.98 36.23 -2.68
CA SER A 33 -11.82 36.87 -3.30
C SER A 33 -12.03 37.06 -4.82
N LYS A 34 -11.57 38.20 -5.36
CA LYS A 34 -11.58 38.48 -6.80
C LYS A 34 -10.88 37.36 -7.60
N ARG A 35 -9.78 36.82 -7.07
CA ARG A 35 -9.03 35.72 -7.68
C ARG A 35 -9.87 34.46 -7.89
N THR A 36 -10.75 34.13 -6.94
CA THR A 36 -11.67 33.00 -7.07
C THR A 36 -12.70 33.24 -8.17
N VAL A 37 -13.23 34.46 -8.26
CA VAL A 37 -14.16 34.86 -9.34
C VAL A 37 -13.47 34.77 -10.70
N ASP A 38 -12.26 35.31 -10.82
CA ASP A 38 -11.46 35.23 -12.06
C ASP A 38 -11.17 33.78 -12.46
N ASN A 39 -10.75 32.93 -11.51
CA ASN A 39 -10.48 31.51 -11.76
C ASN A 39 -11.74 30.75 -12.24
N ILE A 40 -12.90 30.98 -11.61
CA ILE A 40 -14.15 30.30 -11.97
C ILE A 40 -14.60 30.73 -13.37
N LEU A 41 -14.54 32.03 -13.68
CA LEU A 41 -14.85 32.52 -15.01
C LEU A 41 -13.90 31.97 -16.07
N GLN A 42 -12.61 31.84 -15.76
CA GLN A 42 -11.63 31.24 -16.67
C GLN A 42 -11.93 29.77 -16.94
N ILE A 43 -12.30 28.99 -15.91
CA ILE A 43 -12.72 27.59 -16.08
C ILE A 43 -13.97 27.52 -16.97
N TYR A 44 -14.96 28.39 -16.74
CA TYR A 44 -16.19 28.42 -17.53
C TYR A 44 -15.93 28.77 -19.00
N VAL A 45 -15.08 29.76 -19.28
CA VAL A 45 -14.69 30.12 -20.66
C VAL A 45 -13.96 28.98 -21.36
N GLN A 46 -13.12 28.24 -20.64
CA GLN A 46 -12.31 27.17 -21.22
C GLN A 46 -13.10 25.86 -21.45
N TRP A 47 -14.05 25.52 -20.57
CA TRP A 47 -14.69 24.20 -20.55
C TRP A 47 -16.21 24.23 -20.67
N GLY A 48 -16.84 25.40 -20.59
CA GLY A 48 -18.32 25.54 -20.56
C GLY A 48 -18.97 25.04 -19.27
N THR A 49 -18.17 24.59 -18.30
CA THR A 49 -18.62 24.03 -17.03
C THR A 49 -17.92 24.70 -15.87
N VAL A 50 -18.50 24.53 -14.68
CA VAL A 50 -18.06 25.15 -13.44
C VAL A 50 -17.20 24.21 -12.59
N ILE A 51 -17.22 22.95 -12.98
CA ILE A 51 -16.44 21.85 -12.41
C ILE A 51 -15.55 21.34 -13.53
N ASN A 52 -14.27 21.19 -13.23
CA ASN A 52 -13.37 20.51 -14.14
C ASN A 52 -13.62 19.00 -14.05
N LEU A 53 -14.35 18.45 -15.03
CA LEU A 53 -14.68 17.02 -15.14
C LEU A 53 -13.42 16.12 -15.18
N TRP A 54 -12.27 16.69 -15.56
CA TRP A 54 -10.99 15.99 -15.68
C TRP A 54 -10.10 16.10 -14.44
N GLN A 55 -10.48 16.92 -13.46
CA GLN A 55 -9.70 17.13 -12.25
C GLN A 55 -9.95 16.01 -11.25
N LYS A 56 -9.30 14.86 -11.49
CA LYS A 56 -9.22 13.80 -10.49
C LYS A 56 -8.27 14.25 -9.36
N PRO A 57 -8.58 13.96 -8.08
CA PRO A 57 -7.62 14.18 -7.02
C PRO A 57 -6.31 13.48 -7.41
N PRO A 58 -5.16 14.17 -7.34
CA PRO A 58 -3.90 13.55 -7.66
C PRO A 58 -3.72 12.34 -6.74
N GLY A 59 -3.54 11.16 -7.33
CA GLY A 59 -3.19 9.97 -6.57
C GLY A 59 -1.86 10.15 -5.86
N ARG A 60 -1.59 9.32 -4.86
CA ARG A 60 -0.27 9.29 -4.21
C ARG A 60 0.81 9.09 -5.27
N HIS A 61 1.88 9.88 -5.20
CA HIS A 61 3.04 9.68 -6.06
C HIS A 61 3.56 8.24 -5.91
N LYS A 62 3.82 7.58 -7.04
CA LYS A 62 4.38 6.23 -7.05
C LYS A 62 5.77 6.26 -6.42
N THR A 63 6.06 5.31 -5.53
CA THR A 63 7.39 5.16 -4.91
C THR A 63 8.47 4.85 -5.96
N LEU A 64 8.10 4.07 -6.97
CA LEU A 64 8.98 3.68 -8.08
C LEU A 64 8.82 4.62 -9.27
N THR A 65 9.94 5.12 -9.78
CA THR A 65 9.99 5.90 -11.04
C THR A 65 9.80 4.98 -12.25
N GLN A 66 9.57 5.56 -13.45
CA GLN A 66 9.38 4.78 -14.67
C GLN A 66 10.60 3.90 -15.01
N ASN A 67 11.82 4.39 -14.75
CA ASN A 67 13.06 3.66 -14.97
C ASN A 67 13.19 2.49 -13.98
N GLU A 68 12.90 2.72 -12.70
CA GLU A 68 12.91 1.67 -11.67
C GLU A 68 11.84 0.60 -11.95
N MET A 69 10.67 1.01 -12.45
CA MET A 69 9.66 0.06 -12.92
C MET A 69 10.11 -0.75 -14.14
N LYS A 70 11.00 -0.21 -14.97
CA LYS A 70 11.60 -0.94 -16.09
C LYS A 70 12.60 -1.98 -15.58
N ILE A 71 13.46 -1.58 -14.63
CA ILE A 71 14.40 -2.47 -13.94
C ILE A 71 13.65 -3.60 -13.24
N LEU A 72 12.58 -3.30 -12.50
CA LEU A 72 11.75 -4.32 -11.86
C LEU A 72 11.15 -5.31 -12.88
N ARG A 73 10.69 -4.82 -14.03
CA ARG A 73 10.17 -5.68 -15.10
C ARG A 73 11.25 -6.55 -15.73
N GLU A 74 12.48 -6.06 -15.82
CA GLU A 74 13.64 -6.83 -16.31
C GLU A 74 14.05 -7.88 -15.26
N LEU A 75 14.11 -7.52 -13.98
CA LEU A 75 14.38 -8.44 -12.88
C LEU A 75 13.36 -9.58 -12.81
N ILE A 76 12.06 -9.28 -12.92
CA ILE A 76 11.01 -10.31 -12.93
C ILE A 76 11.16 -11.24 -14.15
N LYS A 77 11.63 -10.74 -15.29
CA LYS A 77 11.86 -11.56 -16.49
C LYS A 77 13.10 -12.44 -16.37
N ASP A 78 14.18 -11.91 -15.81
CA ASP A 78 15.46 -12.61 -15.68
C ASP A 78 15.45 -13.60 -14.51
N LYS A 79 14.71 -13.29 -13.45
CA LYS A 79 14.69 -13.99 -12.16
C LYS A 79 13.24 -14.26 -11.73
N VAL A 80 12.52 -15.06 -12.53
CA VAL A 80 11.10 -15.41 -12.30
C VAL A 80 10.88 -16.16 -10.97
N ASP A 81 11.89 -16.89 -10.51
CA ASP A 81 11.80 -17.77 -9.33
C ASP A 81 12.16 -17.09 -8.00
N TRP A 82 12.47 -15.79 -8.02
CA TRP A 82 12.88 -15.07 -6.81
C TRP A 82 11.68 -14.69 -5.96
N TYR A 83 11.85 -14.84 -4.64
CA TYR A 83 10.86 -14.38 -3.67
C TYR A 83 10.82 -12.84 -3.65
N LEU A 84 9.70 -12.30 -3.14
CA LEU A 84 9.48 -10.85 -3.17
C LEU A 84 10.53 -10.08 -2.34
N ASP A 85 10.98 -10.65 -1.22
CA ASP A 85 12.06 -10.13 -0.38
C ASP A 85 13.42 -10.12 -1.11
N GLU A 86 13.72 -11.16 -1.89
CA GLU A 86 14.92 -11.22 -2.73
C GLU A 86 14.88 -10.18 -3.86
N LEU A 87 13.73 -10.02 -4.52
CA LEU A 87 13.52 -8.97 -5.53
C LEU A 87 13.63 -7.56 -4.93
N VAL A 88 13.11 -7.38 -3.71
CA VAL A 88 13.24 -6.14 -2.94
C VAL A 88 14.70 -5.83 -2.65
N GLY A 89 15.48 -6.81 -2.17
CA GLY A 89 16.91 -6.62 -1.87
C GLY A 89 17.75 -6.27 -3.10
N GLU A 90 17.47 -6.89 -4.25
CA GLU A 90 18.15 -6.57 -5.51
C GLU A 90 17.76 -5.20 -6.05
N LEU A 91 16.48 -4.85 -5.95
CA LEU A 91 16.01 -3.53 -6.38
C LEU A 91 16.57 -2.43 -5.47
N GLU A 92 16.70 -2.69 -4.16
CA GLU A 92 17.42 -1.84 -3.21
C GLU A 92 18.88 -1.63 -3.62
N GLN A 93 19.58 -2.71 -3.95
CA GLN A 93 20.98 -2.63 -4.38
C GLN A 93 21.16 -1.80 -5.67
N GLN A 94 20.24 -1.92 -6.63
CA GLN A 94 20.34 -1.23 -7.91
C GLN A 94 19.83 0.22 -7.88
N THR A 95 18.85 0.54 -7.03
CA THR A 95 18.17 1.86 -7.03
C THR A 95 18.45 2.70 -5.78
N GLY A 96 19.00 2.10 -4.72
CA GLY A 96 19.21 2.74 -3.43
C GLY A 96 17.92 3.03 -2.65
N LYS A 97 16.76 2.54 -3.11
CA LYS A 97 15.46 2.78 -2.47
C LYS A 97 15.02 1.58 -1.65
N LEU A 98 14.92 1.78 -0.33
CA LEU A 98 14.40 0.79 0.60
C LEU A 98 12.92 0.51 0.34
N LEU A 99 12.61 -0.76 0.04
CA LEU A 99 11.24 -1.24 -0.15
C LEU A 99 10.89 -2.16 1.00
N HIS A 100 9.83 -1.85 1.72
CA HIS A 100 9.33 -2.75 2.76
C HIS A 100 8.17 -3.59 2.22
N GLN A 101 8.28 -4.91 2.39
CA GLN A 101 7.14 -5.81 2.25
C GLN A 101 6.24 -5.64 3.47
N VAL A 102 4.98 -5.27 3.23
CA VAL A 102 3.98 -5.06 4.27
C VAL A 102 2.74 -5.85 3.88
N ALA A 103 2.20 -6.66 4.79
CA ALA A 103 0.94 -7.37 4.55
C ALA A 103 -0.17 -6.36 4.19
N TYR A 104 -0.94 -6.65 3.15
CA TYR A 104 -1.98 -5.73 2.66
C TYR A 104 -3.05 -5.44 3.73
N GLU A 105 -3.35 -6.42 4.57
CA GLU A 105 -4.30 -6.31 5.68
C GLU A 105 -3.79 -5.45 6.85
N ARG A 106 -2.51 -5.03 6.83
CA ARG A 106 -1.91 -4.24 7.90
C ARG A 106 -2.51 -2.85 7.95
N ASN A 107 -3.36 -2.62 8.94
CA ASN A 107 -3.91 -1.32 9.27
C ASN A 107 -3.23 -0.76 10.54
N GLU A 108 -2.46 0.32 10.38
CA GLU A 108 -1.69 0.93 11.47
C GLU A 108 -2.57 1.57 12.55
N LEU A 109 -3.75 2.08 12.18
CA LEU A 109 -4.70 2.65 13.12
C LEU A 109 -5.32 1.55 14.00
N LEU A 110 -5.73 0.43 13.38
CA LEU A 110 -6.24 -0.72 14.13
C LEU A 110 -5.15 -1.35 15.00
N ARG A 111 -3.91 -1.40 14.52
CA ARG A 111 -2.77 -1.90 15.31
C ARG A 111 -2.46 -0.98 16.49
N SER A 112 -2.43 0.34 16.31
CA SER A 112 -2.14 1.29 17.39
C SER A 112 -3.24 1.32 18.45
N THR A 113 -4.51 1.29 18.03
CA THR A 113 -5.64 1.18 18.97
C THR A 113 -5.62 -0.13 19.75
N PHE A 114 -5.29 -1.25 19.10
CA PHE A 114 -5.10 -2.53 19.77
C PHE A 114 -3.96 -2.49 20.80
N ILE A 115 -2.76 -2.01 20.42
CA ILE A 115 -1.61 -1.91 21.32
C ILE A 115 -1.93 -1.01 22.53
N ALA A 116 -2.57 0.14 22.31
CA ALA A 116 -2.95 1.05 23.39
C ALA A 116 -3.99 0.44 24.33
N LYS A 117 -4.96 -0.31 23.79
CA LYS A 117 -5.95 -1.05 24.60
C LYS A 117 -5.27 -2.12 25.45
N VAL A 118 -4.45 -2.97 24.82
CA VAL A 118 -3.76 -4.06 25.53
C VAL A 118 -2.82 -3.51 26.60
N GLY A 119 -2.01 -2.50 26.27
CA GLY A 119 -1.06 -1.89 27.21
C GLY A 119 -1.71 -1.10 28.35
N ARG A 120 -2.97 -0.68 28.22
CA ARG A 120 -3.74 -0.06 29.30
C ARG A 120 -4.40 -1.09 30.20
N ASP A 121 -5.04 -2.09 29.59
CA ASP A 121 -5.98 -2.96 30.28
C ASP A 121 -5.30 -4.21 30.88
N TYR A 122 -4.11 -4.57 30.42
CA TYR A 122 -3.41 -5.79 30.84
C TYR A 122 -1.96 -5.50 31.22
N LYS A 123 -1.49 -6.20 32.27
CA LYS A 123 -0.06 -6.24 32.59
C LYS A 123 0.64 -7.31 31.74
N PRO A 124 1.95 -7.15 31.44
CA PRO A 124 2.71 -8.13 30.69
C PRO A 124 2.62 -9.57 31.24
N GLU A 125 2.52 -9.73 32.57
CA GLU A 125 2.41 -11.04 33.22
C GLU A 125 1.07 -11.74 32.99
N GLN A 126 0.05 -11.02 32.52
CA GLN A 126 -1.29 -11.55 32.23
C GLN A 126 -1.46 -11.94 30.76
N LEU A 127 -0.46 -11.69 29.91
CA LEU A 127 -0.53 -11.96 28.47
C LEU A 127 0.02 -13.34 28.14
N ILE A 128 -0.77 -14.11 27.40
CA ILE A 128 -0.36 -15.39 26.81
C ILE A 128 -0.57 -15.28 25.30
N PHE A 129 0.48 -15.57 24.53
CA PHE A 129 0.47 -15.55 23.08
C PHE A 129 0.38 -16.98 22.55
N MET A 130 -0.62 -17.26 21.72
CA MET A 130 -0.75 -18.56 21.07
C MET A 130 -0.64 -18.35 19.57
N ASP A 131 0.17 -19.17 18.91
CA ASP A 131 0.28 -19.18 17.46
C ASP A 131 0.51 -20.61 16.96
N GLU A 132 0.07 -20.91 15.74
CA GLU A 132 0.21 -22.23 15.14
C GLU A 132 1.58 -22.32 14.44
N ALA A 133 2.42 -23.25 14.90
CA ALA A 133 3.68 -23.57 14.23
C ALA A 133 3.60 -24.99 13.68
N SER A 134 3.99 -25.18 12.42
CA SER A 134 4.02 -26.52 11.82
C SER A 134 5.41 -26.85 11.27
N LYS A 135 5.90 -28.05 11.58
CA LYS A 135 7.12 -28.62 11.03
C LYS A 135 6.73 -29.77 10.10
N ASP A 136 7.17 -29.68 8.86
CA ASP A 136 7.03 -30.76 7.90
C ASP A 136 8.34 -31.59 7.87
N GLU A 137 8.26 -32.89 8.16
CA GLU A 137 9.44 -33.79 8.12
C GLU A 137 9.70 -34.38 6.73
N ARG A 138 9.06 -33.83 5.69
CA ARG A 138 9.44 -34.13 4.31
C ARG A 138 10.93 -33.93 4.11
N THR A 139 11.55 -34.85 3.37
CA THR A 139 12.92 -34.69 2.90
C THR A 139 13.03 -33.34 2.20
N LEU A 140 13.82 -32.41 2.74
CA LEU A 140 14.12 -31.11 2.14
C LEU A 140 14.89 -31.32 0.83
N SER A 141 14.15 -31.71 -0.20
CA SER A 141 14.62 -31.82 -1.55
C SER A 141 14.08 -30.63 -2.31
N ARG A 142 14.99 -29.81 -2.83
CA ARG A 142 14.62 -28.76 -3.78
C ARG A 142 13.96 -29.44 -4.98
N GLY A 143 12.77 -28.97 -5.38
CA GLY A 143 12.11 -29.41 -6.61
C GLY A 143 12.87 -29.01 -7.88
N TYR A 144 13.86 -28.13 -7.75
CA TYR A 144 14.67 -27.59 -8.84
C TYR A 144 16.16 -27.82 -8.58
N GLY A 145 16.91 -28.13 -9.64
CA GLY A 145 18.36 -28.35 -9.61
C GLY A 145 19.00 -27.82 -10.89
N TYR A 146 20.28 -27.47 -10.82
CA TYR A 146 21.02 -26.97 -11.97
C TYR A 146 21.55 -28.14 -12.81
N SER A 147 21.39 -28.02 -14.12
CA SER A 147 21.98 -28.91 -15.11
C SER A 147 22.46 -28.09 -16.32
N LEU A 148 23.29 -28.71 -17.15
CA LEU A 148 23.69 -28.11 -18.42
C LEU A 148 22.46 -27.92 -19.32
N LYS A 149 22.50 -26.90 -20.18
CA LYS A 149 21.42 -26.62 -21.15
C LYS A 149 21.12 -27.89 -21.96
N ASN A 150 19.84 -28.28 -22.03
CA ASN A 150 19.32 -29.52 -22.64
C ASN A 150 19.60 -30.84 -21.88
N THR A 151 19.97 -30.78 -20.60
CA THR A 151 20.12 -31.99 -19.77
C THR A 151 19.16 -31.97 -18.57
N PHE A 152 18.65 -33.13 -18.16
CA PHE A 152 17.80 -33.22 -16.98
C PHE A 152 18.64 -33.10 -15.70
N ALA A 153 18.22 -32.24 -14.77
CA ALA A 153 18.77 -32.20 -13.42
C ALA A 153 18.24 -33.39 -12.62
N ILE A 154 18.99 -34.50 -12.60
CA ILE A 154 18.59 -35.72 -11.89
C ILE A 154 19.22 -35.71 -10.49
N LYS A 155 18.37 -35.64 -9.46
CA LYS A 155 18.79 -35.82 -8.06
C LYS A 155 18.13 -37.06 -7.49
N LYS A 156 18.93 -38.08 -7.16
CA LYS A 156 18.46 -39.26 -6.41
C LYS A 156 18.42 -38.90 -4.92
N ASN A 157 17.22 -38.79 -4.37
CA ASN A 157 17.01 -38.63 -2.93
C ASN A 157 16.22 -39.82 -2.39
N VAL A 158 16.40 -40.10 -1.11
CA VAL A 158 15.48 -40.98 -0.37
C VAL A 158 14.17 -40.22 -0.21
N PHE A 159 13.09 -40.74 -0.78
CA PHE A 159 11.76 -40.15 -0.64
C PHE A 159 11.13 -40.65 0.67
N VAL A 160 11.09 -39.78 1.67
CA VAL A 160 10.41 -40.05 2.94
C VAL A 160 9.12 -39.23 2.98
N CYS A 161 7.97 -39.92 2.95
CA CYS A 161 6.69 -39.31 3.35
C CYS A 161 6.73 -39.10 4.87
N GLY A 162 7.34 -37.99 5.30
CA GLY A 162 7.36 -37.58 6.70
C GLY A 162 5.96 -37.23 7.20
N VAL A 163 5.79 -37.25 8.51
CA VAL A 163 4.59 -36.74 9.19
C VAL A 163 4.74 -35.22 9.33
N ARG A 164 3.67 -34.47 9.09
CA ARG A 164 3.62 -33.04 9.42
C ARG A 164 3.18 -32.91 10.87
N TYR A 165 4.03 -32.32 11.68
CA TYR A 165 3.70 -31.98 13.06
C TYR A 165 3.20 -30.54 13.07
N THR A 166 2.03 -30.32 13.64
CA THR A 166 1.54 -28.98 13.95
C THR A 166 1.50 -28.89 15.47
N ILE A 167 2.06 -27.82 16.01
CA ILE A 167 2.04 -27.51 17.44
C ILE A 167 1.35 -26.15 17.62
N LEU A 168 0.59 -26.02 18.70
CA LEU A 168 0.01 -24.75 19.10
C LEU A 168 0.67 -24.29 20.41
N PRO A 169 1.90 -23.74 20.37
CA PRO A 169 2.58 -23.28 21.57
C PRO A 169 1.87 -22.05 22.17
N ALA A 170 1.74 -22.07 23.49
CA ALA A 170 1.36 -20.91 24.28
C ALA A 170 2.60 -20.30 24.96
N PHE A 171 2.93 -19.05 24.66
CA PHE A 171 4.07 -18.32 25.23
C PHE A 171 3.64 -17.29 26.27
N SER A 172 4.41 -17.18 27.35
CA SER A 172 4.33 -16.12 28.35
C SER A 172 5.72 -15.55 28.66
N LEU A 173 5.80 -14.61 29.59
CA LEU A 173 7.08 -14.06 30.06
C LEU A 173 8.01 -15.11 30.69
N GLN A 174 7.46 -16.21 31.20
CA GLN A 174 8.22 -17.30 31.81
C GLN A 174 8.65 -18.37 30.81
N GLY A 175 8.25 -18.25 29.53
CA GLY A 175 8.54 -19.22 28.47
C GLY A 175 7.27 -19.91 27.94
N ILE A 176 7.46 -21.11 27.40
CA ILE A 176 6.38 -21.93 26.82
C ILE A 176 5.57 -22.56 27.95
N ILE A 177 4.26 -22.31 27.98
CA ILE A 177 3.32 -22.79 28.99
C ILE A 177 2.74 -24.16 28.61
N ALA A 178 2.39 -24.35 27.35
CA ALA A 178 1.72 -25.56 26.89
C ALA A 178 2.09 -25.87 25.44
N GLU A 179 2.34 -27.14 25.18
CA GLU A 179 2.42 -27.74 23.85
C GLU A 179 1.25 -28.73 23.77
N LEU A 180 0.23 -28.43 22.98
CA LEU A 180 -0.73 -29.44 22.52
C LEU A 180 -0.16 -30.00 21.21
N LEU A 181 0.18 -31.30 21.23
CA LEU A 181 0.58 -32.10 20.07
C LEU A 181 -0.63 -32.52 19.23
#